data_AF-A0A959G000-F1
#
_entry.id   AF-A0A959G000-F1
#
_cell.length_a   1.000
_cell.length_b   1.000
_cell.length_c   1.000
_cell.angle_alpha   90.00
_cell.angle_beta   90.00
_cell.angle_gamma   90.00
#
_symmetry.space_group_name_H-M   'P 1'
#
loop_
_entity.id
_entity.type
_entity.pdbx_description
1 polymer ?
#
loop_
_entity_poly.entity_id
_entity_poly.type
_entity_poly.pdbx_seq_one_letter_code
_entity_poly.pdbx_strand_id
1 'polypeptide(L)'
;MAFGLGFILGPALGGLLADSTVVSWFDSDTPFWFTAILTFLNILFVIFRFSETLKEPRESRVSPWTGIRNIGLSFRIPNLRVIFVVVLLLSLGFSFFTQFYSVYLITEFEYTEKSIGLLYGWIGIWLVITQGLIVRRLSNYFRSTQLLNVSILFLSLSIGSLLVPSVDWWFFILNPLVAIAQGITAPNMTAVVSGQAGAERQGEVLGINQSMQSLGQAVPPVIAGYIHALNEQFPLLAAAGLTFLGWIVYVFIFRQSKRK
;
A
#
# COMPACT_ATOMS: atom_id res chain seq x y z
N MET A 1 11.45 -2.86 -2.95
CA MET A 1 12.42 -3.16 -1.87
C MET A 1 12.49 -2.04 -0.84
N ALA A 2 12.84 -0.80 -1.18
CA ALA A 2 12.94 0.31 -0.20
C ALA A 2 11.68 0.48 0.68
N PHE A 3 10.48 0.48 0.06
CA PHE A 3 9.21 0.53 0.80
C PHE A 3 9.05 -0.63 1.79
N GLY A 4 9.34 -1.86 1.37
CA GLY A 4 9.24 -3.04 2.25
C GLY A 4 10.21 -2.99 3.42
N LEU A 5 11.45 -2.53 3.19
CA LEU A 5 12.41 -2.33 4.28
C LEU A 5 11.95 -1.24 5.25
N GLY A 6 11.40 -0.13 4.75
CA GLY A 6 10.79 0.90 5.59
C GLY A 6 9.60 0.37 6.41
N PHE A 7 8.79 -0.52 5.84
CA PHE A 7 7.65 -1.12 6.52
C PHE A 7 8.03 -2.15 7.59
N ILE A 8 9.18 -2.84 7.45
CA ILE A 8 9.76 -3.68 8.52
C ILE A 8 10.35 -2.81 9.62
N LEU A 9 11.29 -1.95 9.21
CA LEU A 9 12.16 -1.25 10.13
C LEU A 9 11.40 -0.14 10.87
N GLY A 10 10.41 0.48 10.23
CA GLY A 10 9.62 1.57 10.81
C GLY A 10 8.92 1.19 12.11
N PRO A 11 7.94 0.27 12.10
CA PRO A 11 7.22 -0.13 13.33
C PRO A 11 8.13 -0.81 14.35
N ALA A 12 9.10 -1.62 13.91
CA ALA A 12 10.02 -2.31 14.82
C ALA A 12 10.95 -1.32 15.56
N LEU A 13 11.60 -0.40 14.83
CA LEU A 13 12.43 0.64 15.44
C LEU A 13 11.58 1.64 16.21
N GLY A 14 10.39 1.99 15.71
CA GLY A 14 9.47 2.91 16.38
C GLY A 14 9.02 2.39 17.75
N GLY A 15 8.61 1.11 17.83
CA GLY A 15 8.24 0.49 19.10
C GLY A 15 9.42 0.38 20.07
N LEU A 16 10.61 0.03 19.59
CA LEU A 16 11.81 -0.04 20.43
C LEU A 16 12.25 1.32 20.95
N LEU A 17 12.15 2.37 20.12
CA LEU A 17 12.52 3.74 20.48
C LEU A 17 11.50 4.41 21.39
N ALA A 18 10.25 3.95 21.41
CA ALA A 18 9.22 4.43 22.32
C ALA A 18 9.24 3.73 23.70
N ASP A 19 9.97 2.62 23.83
CA ASP A 19 9.98 1.80 25.03
C ASP A 19 11.05 2.27 26.05
N SER A 20 10.58 2.96 27.09
CA SER A 20 11.40 3.45 28.21
C SER A 20 12.10 2.34 29.01
N THR A 21 11.68 1.07 28.85
CA THR A 21 12.34 -0.07 29.49
C THR A 21 13.61 -0.51 28.75
N VAL A 22 13.72 -0.20 27.46
CA VAL A 22 14.92 -0.50 26.66
C VAL A 22 16.03 0.46 27.03
N VAL A 23 15.71 1.76 27.11
CA VAL A 23 16.63 2.83 27.46
C VAL A 23 15.87 3.91 28.23
N SER A 24 16.40 4.38 29.36
CA SER A 24 15.68 5.25 30.30
C SER A 24 15.25 6.62 29.77
N TRP A 25 15.80 7.08 28.64
CA TRP A 25 15.44 8.35 27.98
C TRP A 25 14.65 8.13 26.69
N PHE A 26 14.25 6.88 26.41
CA PHE A 26 13.28 6.59 25.38
C PHE A 26 11.89 6.91 25.89
N ASP A 27 11.18 7.67 25.10
CA ASP A 27 9.82 8.11 25.39
C ASP A 27 9.03 8.11 24.07
N SER A 28 7.73 8.36 24.17
CA SER A 28 6.78 8.41 23.06
C SER A 28 7.22 9.39 21.95
N ASP A 29 8.04 10.39 22.28
CA ASP A 29 8.56 11.40 21.35
C ASP A 29 9.85 10.98 20.62
N THR A 30 10.62 10.04 21.17
CA THR A 30 11.95 9.64 20.65
C THR A 30 11.91 9.09 19.22
N PRO A 31 10.92 8.26 18.80
CA PRO A 31 10.82 7.81 17.41
C PRO A 31 10.70 8.96 16.39
N PHE A 32 10.04 10.06 16.77
CA PHE A 32 9.85 11.22 15.89
C PHE A 32 11.16 11.98 15.69
N TRP A 33 11.93 12.21 16.76
CA TRP A 33 13.25 12.83 16.68
C TRP A 33 14.23 11.99 15.85
N PHE A 34 14.24 10.67 16.05
CA PHE A 34 15.06 9.76 15.27
C PHE A 34 14.71 9.82 13.77
N THR A 35 13.41 9.82 13.45
CA THR A 35 12.94 9.95 12.07
C THR A 35 13.34 11.30 11.46
N ALA A 36 13.23 12.40 12.22
CA ALA A 36 13.64 13.73 11.75
C ALA A 36 15.13 13.79 11.40
N ILE A 37 16.00 13.20 12.23
CA ILE A 37 17.44 13.12 11.97
C ILE A 37 17.72 12.26 10.73
N LEU A 38 17.09 11.09 10.62
CA LEU A 38 17.21 10.22 9.44
C LEU A 38 16.79 10.94 8.15
N THR A 39 15.67 11.68 8.17
CA THR A 39 15.19 12.47 7.04
C THR A 39 16.18 13.59 6.69
N PHE A 40 16.71 14.30 7.69
CA PHE A 40 17.71 15.35 7.46
C PHE A 40 18.99 14.79 6.80
N LEU A 41 19.49 13.65 7.29
CA LEU A 41 20.61 12.95 6.68
C LEU A 41 20.30 12.50 5.24
N ASN A 42 19.07 12.05 4.99
CA ASN A 42 18.64 11.68 3.64
C ASN A 42 18.64 12.89 2.69
N ILE A 43 18.17 14.06 3.14
CA ILE A 43 18.21 15.31 2.36
C ILE A 43 19.65 15.68 2.00
N LEU A 44 20.56 15.65 2.97
CA LEU A 44 21.99 15.92 2.72
C LEU A 44 22.56 14.92 1.70
N PHE A 45 22.25 13.63 1.85
CA PHE A 45 22.69 12.61 0.92
C PHE A 45 22.18 12.86 -0.52
N VAL A 46 20.92 13.25 -0.69
CA VAL A 46 20.36 13.60 -2.01
C VAL A 46 21.08 14.81 -2.59
N ILE A 47 21.26 15.90 -1.82
CA ILE A 47 21.92 17.13 -2.29
C ILE A 47 23.36 16.87 -2.72
N PHE A 48 24.13 16.08 -1.96
CA PHE A 48 25.54 15.87 -2.25
C PHE A 48 25.82 14.75 -3.25
N ARG A 49 24.95 13.73 -3.35
CA ARG A 49 25.24 12.52 -4.15
C ARG A 49 24.49 12.48 -5.48
N PHE A 50 23.31 13.06 -5.57
CA PHE A 50 22.49 13.01 -6.78
C PHE A 50 22.63 14.32 -7.58
N SER A 51 22.92 14.16 -8.87
CA SER A 51 22.87 15.25 -9.84
C SER A 51 21.51 15.28 -10.52
N GLU A 52 21.04 16.48 -10.89
CA GLU A 52 19.83 16.65 -11.70
C GLU A 52 19.91 15.78 -12.97
N THR A 53 18.90 14.94 -13.18
CA THR A 53 18.85 13.99 -14.30
C THR A 53 18.13 14.59 -15.50
N LEU A 54 17.31 15.62 -15.28
CA LEU A 54 16.61 16.34 -16.33
C LEU A 54 17.53 17.39 -16.96
N LYS A 55 18.04 17.09 -18.17
CA LYS A 55 18.96 17.99 -18.90
C LYS A 55 18.29 19.30 -19.34
N GLU A 56 16.98 19.26 -19.58
CA GLU A 56 16.16 20.43 -19.91
C GLU A 56 15.04 20.57 -18.88
N PRO A 57 15.11 21.57 -17.98
CA PRO A 57 14.06 21.86 -17.02
C PRO A 57 12.74 22.10 -17.76
N ARG A 58 11.76 21.21 -17.61
CA ARG A 58 10.38 21.53 -17.98
C ARG A 58 9.77 22.32 -16.84
N GLU A 59 9.53 23.61 -17.05
CA GLU A 59 8.74 24.42 -16.12
C GLU A 59 7.28 23.95 -16.11
N SER A 60 6.97 22.91 -15.36
CA SER A 60 5.59 22.60 -14.99
C SER A 60 5.30 23.29 -13.67
N ARG A 61 4.49 24.36 -13.70
CA ARG A 61 3.97 24.97 -12.47
C ARG A 61 3.11 23.92 -11.73
N VAL A 62 3.61 23.42 -10.61
CA VAL A 62 2.85 22.53 -9.74
C VAL A 62 1.91 23.40 -8.90
N SER A 63 0.62 23.31 -9.20
CA SER A 63 -0.43 23.95 -8.41
C SER A 63 -0.86 23.02 -7.26
N PRO A 64 -1.26 23.55 -6.08
CA PRO A 64 -1.91 22.76 -5.03
C PRO A 64 -3.13 21.98 -5.55
N TRP A 65 -3.80 22.49 -6.57
CA TRP A 65 -5.00 21.91 -7.18
C TRP A 65 -4.70 20.81 -8.21
N THR A 66 -3.42 20.56 -8.53
CA THR A 66 -3.03 19.57 -9.53
C THR A 66 -3.55 18.16 -9.18
N GLY A 67 -3.55 17.78 -7.90
CA GLY A 67 -4.09 16.49 -7.46
C GLY A 67 -5.59 16.33 -7.77
N ILE A 68 -6.39 17.35 -7.45
CA ILE A 68 -7.83 17.37 -7.73
C ILE A 68 -8.09 17.35 -9.24
N ARG A 69 -7.32 18.14 -10.00
CA ARG A 69 -7.40 18.12 -11.47
C ARG A 69 -7.06 16.73 -12.03
N ASN A 70 -6.04 16.08 -11.50
CA ASN A 70 -5.60 14.75 -11.90
C ASN A 70 -6.67 13.68 -11.63
N ILE A 71 -7.39 13.78 -10.51
CA ILE A 71 -8.55 12.91 -10.23
C ILE A 71 -9.60 13.11 -11.33
N GLY A 72 -9.93 14.35 -11.71
CA GLY A 72 -10.86 14.61 -12.82
C GLY A 72 -10.37 14.09 -14.18
N LEU A 73 -9.08 14.22 -14.46
CA LEU A 73 -8.44 13.71 -15.69
C LEU A 73 -8.46 12.18 -15.75
N SER A 74 -8.34 11.49 -14.62
CA SER A 74 -8.37 10.02 -14.55
C SER A 74 -9.62 9.43 -15.21
N PHE A 75 -10.77 10.11 -15.11
CA PHE A 75 -12.04 9.66 -15.68
C PHE A 75 -12.26 10.09 -17.14
N ARG A 76 -11.44 10.99 -17.67
CA ARG A 76 -11.57 11.52 -19.04
C ARG A 76 -10.74 10.76 -20.07
N ILE A 77 -9.72 10.01 -19.65
CA ILE A 77 -8.85 9.25 -20.54
C ILE A 77 -9.46 7.86 -20.75
N PRO A 78 -10.05 7.55 -21.94
CA PRO A 78 -10.87 6.35 -22.12
C PRO A 78 -10.12 5.05 -21.80
N ASN A 79 -8.85 4.98 -22.18
CA ASN A 79 -8.00 3.79 -22.00
C ASN A 79 -7.47 3.61 -20.56
N LEU A 80 -7.54 4.67 -19.73
CA LEU A 80 -7.00 4.66 -18.36
C LEU A 80 -8.08 4.70 -17.27
N ARG A 81 -9.30 5.13 -17.60
CA ARG A 81 -10.40 5.26 -16.63
C ARG A 81 -10.61 3.98 -15.84
N VAL A 82 -10.66 2.83 -16.51
CA VAL A 82 -10.93 1.56 -15.85
C VAL A 82 -9.80 1.17 -14.90
N ILE A 83 -8.53 1.31 -15.32
CA ILE A 83 -7.41 0.96 -14.44
C ILE A 83 -7.32 1.90 -13.23
N PHE A 84 -7.67 3.18 -13.38
CA PHE A 84 -7.72 4.11 -12.25
C PHE A 84 -8.85 3.80 -11.26
N VAL A 85 -9.99 3.29 -11.73
CA VAL A 85 -11.04 2.76 -10.83
C VAL A 85 -10.51 1.55 -10.07
N VAL A 86 -9.80 0.63 -10.73
CA VAL A 86 -9.16 -0.50 -10.04
C VAL A 86 -8.17 0.00 -8.99
N VAL A 87 -7.27 0.92 -9.34
CA VAL A 87 -6.31 1.53 -8.40
C VAL A 87 -7.03 2.12 -7.20
N LEU A 88 -8.11 2.88 -7.42
CA LEU A 88 -8.89 3.48 -6.34
C LEU A 88 -9.47 2.43 -5.40
N LEU A 89 -10.14 1.40 -5.95
CA LEU A 89 -10.74 0.33 -5.16
C LEU A 89 -9.71 -0.46 -4.36
N LEU A 90 -8.57 -0.77 -4.96
CA LEU A 90 -7.49 -1.46 -4.23
C LEU A 90 -6.85 -0.57 -3.17
N SER A 91 -6.69 0.72 -3.46
CA SER A 91 -6.13 1.67 -2.49
C SER A 91 -7.06 1.85 -1.30
N LEU A 92 -8.38 1.97 -1.55
CA LEU A 92 -9.40 1.99 -0.50
C LEU A 92 -9.36 0.71 0.33
N GLY A 93 -9.44 -0.46 -0.33
CA GLY A 93 -9.49 -1.75 0.36
C GLY A 93 -8.24 -2.00 1.20
N PHE A 94 -7.06 -1.79 0.62
CA PHE A 94 -5.80 -1.96 1.36
C PHE A 94 -5.62 -0.90 2.45
N SER A 95 -6.09 0.34 2.24
CA SER A 95 -6.02 1.38 3.27
C SER A 95 -6.91 1.05 4.48
N PHE A 96 -8.11 0.53 4.26
CA PHE A 96 -8.96 0.00 5.34
C PHE A 96 -8.24 -1.10 6.14
N PHE A 97 -7.60 -2.05 5.45
CA PHE A 97 -6.79 -3.07 6.10
C PHE A 97 -5.67 -2.43 6.94
N THR A 98 -4.83 -1.58 6.35
CA THR A 98 -3.65 -1.05 7.07
C THR A 98 -4.00 -0.17 8.28
N GLN A 99 -5.13 0.54 8.25
CA GLN A 99 -5.51 1.47 9.31
C GLN A 99 -6.33 0.81 10.43
N PHE A 100 -7.15 -0.19 10.11
CA PHE A 100 -8.09 -0.79 11.08
C PHE A 100 -7.71 -2.19 11.53
N TYR A 101 -6.71 -2.81 10.91
CA TYR A 101 -6.28 -4.14 11.31
C TYR A 101 -5.68 -4.17 12.72
N SER A 102 -4.87 -3.17 13.09
CA SER A 102 -4.36 -3.04 14.46
C SER A 102 -5.49 -2.84 15.46
N VAL A 103 -6.48 -2.00 15.15
CA VAL A 103 -7.66 -1.77 16.01
C VAL A 103 -8.42 -3.07 16.24
N TYR A 104 -8.70 -3.83 15.18
CA TYR A 104 -9.36 -5.14 15.28
C TYR A 104 -8.59 -6.12 16.19
N LEU A 105 -7.26 -6.17 16.10
CA LEU A 105 -6.45 -7.02 16.96
C LEU A 105 -6.46 -6.57 18.43
N ILE A 106 -6.53 -5.26 18.68
CA ILE A 106 -6.62 -4.71 20.05
C ILE A 106 -7.97 -5.07 20.67
N THR A 107 -9.07 -4.92 19.93
CA THR A 107 -10.41 -5.06 20.49
C THR A 107 -10.86 -6.52 20.61
N GLU A 108 -10.54 -7.36 19.63
CA GLU A 108 -11.02 -8.76 19.58
C GLU A 108 -10.01 -9.77 20.15
N PHE A 109 -8.72 -9.44 20.17
CA PHE A 109 -7.65 -10.34 20.60
C PHE A 109 -6.74 -9.75 21.70
N GLU A 110 -7.08 -8.58 22.23
CA GLU A 110 -6.33 -7.92 23.31
C GLU A 110 -4.83 -7.73 22.99
N TYR A 111 -4.49 -7.54 21.72
CA TYR A 111 -3.10 -7.37 21.31
C TYR A 111 -2.51 -6.10 21.93
N THR A 112 -1.37 -6.26 22.60
CA THR A 112 -0.56 -5.13 23.05
C THR A 112 0.14 -4.44 21.88
N GLU A 113 0.58 -3.19 22.07
CA GLU A 113 1.38 -2.43 21.09
C GLU A 113 2.62 -3.21 20.63
N LYS A 114 3.27 -3.91 21.56
CA LYS A 114 4.42 -4.78 21.28
C LYS A 114 4.05 -5.93 20.34
N SER A 115 2.93 -6.61 20.60
CA SER A 115 2.44 -7.71 19.74
C SER A 115 2.12 -7.23 18.33
N ILE A 116 1.51 -6.05 18.19
CA ILE A 116 1.23 -5.41 16.91
C ILE A 116 2.54 -5.09 16.18
N GLY A 117 3.51 -4.48 16.87
CA GLY A 117 4.82 -4.17 16.30
C GLY A 117 5.54 -5.41 15.77
N LEU A 118 5.51 -6.51 16.52
CA LEU A 118 6.08 -7.80 16.08
C LEU A 118 5.35 -8.37 14.86
N LEU A 119 4.02 -8.30 14.82
CA LEU A 119 3.23 -8.79 13.70
C LEU A 119 3.46 -7.97 12.42
N TYR A 120 3.52 -6.64 12.51
CA TYR A 120 3.83 -5.78 11.37
C TYR A 120 5.29 -5.96 10.90
N GLY A 121 6.23 -6.19 11.83
CA GLY A 121 7.59 -6.61 11.49
C GLY A 121 7.60 -7.92 10.68
N TRP A 122 6.80 -8.91 11.11
CA TRP A 122 6.63 -10.18 10.41
C TRP A 122 6.02 -10.02 9.01
N ILE A 123 4.96 -9.21 8.87
CA ILE A 123 4.37 -8.82 7.57
C ILE A 123 5.45 -8.21 6.68
N GLY A 124 6.24 -7.29 7.22
CA GLY A 124 7.28 -6.61 6.47
C GLY A 124 8.34 -7.59 5.95
N ILE A 125 8.79 -8.56 6.75
CA ILE A 125 9.79 -9.57 6.34
C ILE A 125 9.29 -10.29 5.09
N TRP A 126 8.04 -10.76 5.11
CA TRP A 126 7.42 -11.38 3.95
C TRP A 126 7.29 -10.43 2.77
N LEU A 127 6.96 -9.16 3.00
CA LEU A 127 6.89 -8.16 1.94
C LEU A 127 8.24 -7.94 1.24
N VAL A 128 9.35 -7.92 2.00
CA VAL A 128 10.71 -7.83 1.44
C VAL A 128 11.09 -9.09 0.68
N ILE A 129 10.83 -10.27 1.23
CA ILE A 129 11.05 -11.56 0.55
C ILE A 129 10.27 -11.59 -0.76
N THR A 130 9.01 -11.18 -0.73
CA THR A 130 8.16 -11.16 -1.92
C THR A 130 8.68 -10.21 -2.98
N GLN A 131 8.97 -8.95 -2.63
CA GLN A 131 9.44 -7.98 -3.61
C GLN A 131 10.87 -8.25 -4.11
N GLY A 132 11.75 -8.77 -3.26
CA GLY A 132 13.16 -9.04 -3.59
C GLY A 132 13.36 -10.35 -4.36
N LEU A 133 12.61 -11.40 -4.02
CA LEU A 133 12.79 -12.73 -4.58
C LEU A 133 11.60 -13.18 -5.43
N ILE A 134 10.38 -13.21 -4.86
CA ILE A 134 9.21 -13.82 -5.51
C ILE A 134 8.82 -13.05 -6.77
N VAL A 135 8.66 -11.73 -6.68
CA VAL A 135 8.32 -10.87 -7.82
C VAL A 135 9.38 -11.00 -8.91
N ARG A 136 10.66 -10.93 -8.55
CA ARG A 136 11.78 -11.09 -9.51
C ARG A 136 11.72 -12.43 -10.25
N ARG A 137 11.42 -13.53 -9.56
CA ARG A 137 11.28 -14.86 -10.16
C ARG A 137 10.05 -14.92 -11.07
N LEU A 138 8.89 -14.49 -10.59
CA LEU A 138 7.62 -14.56 -11.32
C LEU A 138 7.60 -13.68 -12.57
N SER A 139 8.26 -12.52 -12.53
CA SER A 139 8.37 -11.61 -13.68
C SER A 139 9.11 -12.21 -14.88
N ASN A 140 9.90 -13.27 -14.69
CA ASN A 140 10.54 -13.99 -15.81
C ASN A 140 9.57 -14.89 -16.58
N TYR A 141 8.46 -15.30 -15.96
CA TYR A 141 7.51 -16.27 -16.53
C TYR A 141 6.15 -15.65 -16.87
N PHE A 142 5.76 -14.58 -16.17
CA PHE A 142 4.42 -14.00 -16.28
C PHE A 142 4.47 -12.49 -16.53
N ARG A 143 3.52 -11.99 -17.33
CA ARG A 143 3.34 -10.56 -17.55
C ARG A 143 2.74 -9.90 -16.31
N SER A 144 3.03 -8.61 -16.10
CA SER A 144 2.45 -7.86 -14.97
C SER A 144 0.93 -7.88 -14.92
N THR A 145 0.25 -7.92 -16.07
CA THR A 145 -1.21 -8.04 -16.12
C THR A 145 -1.73 -9.39 -15.63
N GLN A 146 -0.98 -10.48 -15.85
CA GLN A 146 -1.33 -11.81 -15.37
C GLN A 146 -1.07 -11.94 -13.88
N LEU A 147 0.08 -11.45 -13.41
CA LEU A 147 0.43 -11.43 -11.99
C LEU A 147 -0.57 -10.59 -11.20
N LEU A 148 -0.91 -9.40 -11.70
CA LEU A 148 -1.90 -8.53 -11.08
C LEU A 148 -3.27 -9.19 -10.97
N ASN A 149 -3.70 -9.94 -11.99
CA ASN A 149 -4.97 -10.66 -11.94
C ASN A 149 -5.05 -11.63 -10.75
N VAL A 150 -4.00 -12.46 -10.60
CA VAL A 150 -3.97 -13.50 -9.57
C VAL A 150 -3.75 -12.88 -8.20
N SER A 151 -2.86 -11.89 -8.11
CA SER A 151 -2.48 -11.30 -6.84
C SER A 151 -3.59 -10.48 -6.19
N ILE A 152 -4.44 -9.78 -6.96
CA ILE A 152 -5.57 -9.03 -6.39
C ILE A 152 -6.61 -9.99 -5.78
N LEU A 153 -6.97 -11.06 -6.49
CA LEU A 153 -7.90 -12.05 -5.96
C LEU A 153 -7.33 -12.70 -4.70
N PHE A 154 -6.06 -13.10 -4.76
CA PHE A 154 -5.39 -13.70 -3.62
C PHE A 154 -5.28 -12.72 -2.44
N LEU A 155 -5.08 -11.43 -2.68
CA LEU A 155 -5.07 -10.39 -1.65
C LEU A 155 -6.43 -10.26 -0.96
N SER A 156 -7.51 -10.19 -1.75
CA SER A 156 -8.87 -10.12 -1.21
C SER A 156 -9.20 -11.34 -0.34
N LEU A 157 -8.89 -12.55 -0.81
CA LEU A 157 -9.10 -13.78 -0.05
C LEU A 157 -8.23 -13.83 1.22
N SER A 158 -6.97 -13.37 1.13
CA SER A 158 -6.06 -13.33 2.28
C SER A 158 -6.57 -12.37 3.36
N ILE A 159 -7.01 -11.17 2.98
CA ILE A 159 -7.61 -10.21 3.93
C ILE A 159 -8.89 -10.79 4.54
N GLY A 160 -9.76 -11.39 3.71
CA GLY A 160 -10.98 -12.03 4.20
C GLY A 160 -10.72 -13.19 5.16
N SER A 161 -9.63 -13.95 4.96
CA SER A 161 -9.26 -15.05 5.84
C SER A 161 -8.87 -14.61 7.25
N LEU A 162 -8.46 -13.34 7.44
CA LEU A 162 -8.10 -12.80 8.76
C LEU A 162 -9.31 -12.64 9.71
N LEU A 163 -10.53 -12.78 9.20
CA LEU A 163 -11.76 -12.73 9.99
C LEU A 163 -12.20 -14.09 10.55
N VAL A 164 -11.50 -15.17 10.15
CA VAL A 164 -11.83 -16.56 10.54
C VAL A 164 -11.18 -17.00 11.86
N PRO A 165 -9.94 -16.60 12.21
CA PRO A 165 -9.28 -17.07 13.42
C PRO A 165 -10.09 -16.80 14.69
N SER A 166 -10.08 -17.78 15.58
CA SER A 166 -10.50 -17.64 16.98
C SER A 166 -9.33 -17.70 17.96
N VAL A 167 -8.10 -17.87 17.44
CA VAL A 167 -6.87 -17.99 18.23
C VAL A 167 -5.74 -17.21 17.57
N ASP A 168 -5.01 -16.44 18.38
CA ASP A 168 -4.03 -15.44 17.98
C ASP A 168 -2.92 -15.95 17.05
N TRP A 169 -2.41 -17.16 17.28
CA TRP A 169 -1.24 -17.65 16.57
C TRP A 169 -1.49 -17.83 15.06
N TRP A 170 -2.76 -17.98 14.64
CA TRP A 170 -3.14 -18.05 13.23
C TRP A 170 -2.75 -16.79 12.45
N PHE A 171 -2.68 -15.63 13.10
CA PHE A 171 -2.27 -14.39 12.45
C PHE A 171 -0.83 -14.47 11.93
N PHE A 172 0.07 -15.24 12.55
CA PHE A 172 1.42 -15.45 12.04
C PHE A 172 1.46 -16.29 10.76
N ILE A 173 0.42 -17.07 10.46
CA ILE A 173 0.30 -17.87 9.24
C ILE A 173 -0.43 -17.09 8.14
N LEU A 174 -1.49 -16.36 8.50
CA LEU A 174 -2.36 -15.69 7.52
C LEU A 174 -1.78 -14.36 7.01
N ASN A 175 -1.11 -13.58 7.87
CA ASN A 175 -0.50 -12.32 7.47
C ASN A 175 0.58 -12.45 6.36
N PRO A 176 1.44 -13.48 6.36
CA PRO A 176 2.28 -13.79 5.22
C PRO A 176 1.54 -13.85 3.89
N LEU A 177 0.31 -14.39 3.85
CA LEU A 177 -0.48 -14.47 2.63
C LEU A 177 -0.86 -13.08 2.12
N VAL A 178 -1.29 -12.19 3.02
CA VAL A 178 -1.57 -10.77 2.71
C VAL A 178 -0.30 -10.08 2.22
N ALA A 179 0.84 -10.26 2.91
CA ALA A 179 2.11 -9.67 2.55
C ALA A 179 2.60 -10.12 1.16
N ILE A 180 2.48 -11.41 0.84
CA ILE A 180 2.83 -11.96 -0.47
C ILE A 180 1.91 -11.41 -1.55
N ALA A 181 0.59 -11.44 -1.32
CA ALA A 181 -0.38 -10.97 -2.29
C ALA A 181 -0.20 -9.47 -2.59
N GLN A 182 0.00 -8.65 -1.56
CA GLN A 182 0.23 -7.21 -1.71
C GLN A 182 1.61 -6.92 -2.31
N GLY A 183 2.63 -7.67 -1.91
CA GLY A 183 4.00 -7.56 -2.42
C GLY A 183 4.10 -7.83 -3.92
N ILE A 184 3.22 -8.68 -4.45
CA ILE A 184 3.06 -8.89 -5.90
C ILE A 184 2.18 -7.79 -6.52
N THR A 185 1.07 -7.44 -5.88
CA THR A 185 0.08 -6.48 -6.42
C THR A 185 0.67 -5.09 -6.64
N ALA A 186 1.36 -4.52 -5.65
CA ALA A 186 1.84 -3.12 -5.69
C ALA A 186 2.79 -2.80 -6.89
N PRO A 187 3.90 -3.55 -7.11
CA PRO A 187 4.78 -3.27 -8.25
C PRO A 187 4.12 -3.56 -9.59
N ASN A 188 3.29 -4.61 -9.68
CA ASN A 188 2.61 -4.96 -10.93
C ASN A 188 1.48 -3.99 -11.29
N MET A 189 0.78 -3.42 -10.30
CA MET A 189 -0.18 -2.34 -10.54
C MET A 189 0.50 -1.13 -11.16
N THR A 190 1.63 -0.70 -10.57
CA THR A 190 2.41 0.43 -11.08
C THR A 190 2.90 0.16 -12.50
N ALA A 191 3.40 -1.04 -12.78
CA ALA A 191 3.86 -1.42 -14.12
C ALA A 191 2.71 -1.47 -15.15
N VAL A 192 1.54 -1.98 -14.77
CA VAL A 192 0.36 -2.02 -15.65
C VAL A 192 -0.13 -0.61 -15.98
N VAL A 193 -0.15 0.28 -14.99
CA VAL A 193 -0.57 1.69 -15.17
C VAL A 193 0.43 2.45 -16.03
N SER A 194 1.73 2.38 -15.70
CA SER A 194 2.76 3.09 -16.48
C SER A 194 2.85 2.57 -17.91
N GLY A 195 2.66 1.26 -18.13
CA GLY A 195 2.68 0.64 -19.45
C GLY A 195 1.47 0.99 -20.34
N GLN A 196 0.45 1.67 -19.82
CA GLN A 196 -0.62 2.23 -20.66
C GLN A 196 -0.27 3.62 -21.23
N ALA A 197 0.77 4.27 -20.71
CA ALA A 197 1.17 5.60 -21.12
C ALA A 197 2.19 5.54 -22.27
N GLY A 198 2.10 6.50 -23.21
CA GLY A 198 3.22 6.77 -24.10
C GLY A 198 4.42 7.33 -23.32
N ALA A 199 5.64 7.15 -23.84
CA ALA A 199 6.89 7.53 -23.17
C ALA A 199 6.88 9.00 -22.65
N GLU A 200 6.28 9.92 -23.40
CA GLU A 200 6.20 11.34 -23.04
C GLU A 200 5.24 11.66 -21.88
N ARG A 201 4.28 10.77 -21.58
CA ARG A 201 3.22 11.00 -20.59
C ARG A 201 3.31 10.06 -19.38
N GLN A 202 4.37 9.25 -19.30
CA GLN A 202 4.49 8.25 -18.23
C GLN A 202 4.51 8.90 -16.83
N GLY A 203 5.22 10.03 -16.67
CA GLY A 203 5.23 10.79 -15.41
C GLY A 203 3.86 11.37 -15.04
N GLU A 204 3.11 11.89 -16.01
CA GLU A 204 1.75 12.41 -15.80
C GLU A 204 0.81 11.30 -15.34
N VAL A 205 0.83 10.14 -16.02
CA VAL A 205 -0.01 8.99 -15.66
C VAL A 205 0.34 8.43 -14.28
N LEU A 206 1.62 8.38 -13.92
CA LEU A 206 2.06 8.01 -12.57
C LEU A 206 1.65 9.06 -11.51
N GLY A 207 1.65 10.34 -11.85
CA GLY A 207 1.13 11.41 -10.98
C GLY A 207 -0.39 11.29 -10.74
N ILE A 208 -1.15 10.96 -11.78
CA ILE A 208 -2.58 10.64 -11.65
C ILE A 208 -2.78 9.39 -10.80
N ASN A 209 -1.98 8.34 -11.02
CA ASN A 209 -2.00 7.11 -10.22
C ASN A 209 -1.78 7.41 -8.72
N GLN A 210 -0.81 8.27 -8.39
CA GLN A 210 -0.56 8.69 -7.02
C GLN A 210 -1.73 9.49 -6.43
N SER A 211 -2.38 10.33 -7.25
CA SER A 211 -3.56 11.09 -6.83
C SER A 211 -4.74 10.16 -6.49
N MET A 212 -4.97 9.12 -7.30
CA MET A 212 -6.01 8.11 -7.05
C MET A 212 -5.72 7.28 -5.80
N GLN A 213 -4.46 6.89 -5.57
CA GLN A 213 -4.05 6.19 -4.34
C GLN A 213 -4.27 7.05 -3.11
N SER A 214 -3.90 8.34 -3.19
CA SER A 214 -4.08 9.29 -2.09
C SER A 214 -5.56 9.50 -1.76
N LEU A 215 -6.43 9.60 -2.78
CA LEU A 215 -7.87 9.62 -2.59
C LEU A 215 -8.37 8.36 -1.86
N GLY A 216 -7.86 7.19 -2.25
CA GLY A 216 -8.20 5.93 -1.59
C GLY A 216 -7.73 5.84 -0.13
N GLN A 217 -6.67 6.55 0.25
CA GLN A 217 -6.17 6.60 1.63
C GLN A 217 -6.88 7.64 2.50
N ALA A 218 -7.40 8.70 1.88
CA ALA A 218 -8.09 9.78 2.58
C ALA A 218 -9.52 9.41 3.00
N VAL A 219 -10.18 8.50 2.27
CA VAL A 219 -11.58 8.13 2.54
C VAL A 219 -11.74 7.30 3.83
N PRO A 220 -10.96 6.23 4.11
CA PRO A 220 -11.19 5.40 5.27
C PRO A 220 -11.20 6.15 6.61
N PRO A 221 -10.26 7.05 6.94
CA PRO A 221 -10.31 7.80 8.20
C PRO A 221 -11.60 8.60 8.42
N VAL A 222 -12.21 9.09 7.33
CA VAL A 222 -13.44 9.92 7.39
C VAL A 222 -14.67 9.08 7.74
N ILE A 223 -14.73 7.84 7.23
CA ILE A 223 -15.94 7.00 7.36
C ILE A 223 -15.76 5.88 8.39
N ALA A 224 -14.54 5.54 8.75
CA ALA A 224 -14.28 4.35 9.53
C ALA A 224 -14.62 4.48 11.00
N GLY A 225 -14.60 5.69 11.59
CA GLY A 225 -15.15 5.89 12.94
C GLY A 225 -16.63 5.47 13.02
N TYR A 226 -17.40 5.71 11.96
CA TYR A 226 -18.79 5.28 11.87
C TYR A 226 -18.91 3.77 11.60
N ILE A 227 -18.13 3.24 10.65
CA ILE A 227 -18.19 1.81 10.27
C ILE A 227 -17.74 0.91 11.43
N HIS A 228 -16.66 1.30 12.14
CA HIS A 228 -16.14 0.56 13.28
C HIS A 228 -17.12 0.58 14.46
N ALA A 229 -17.81 1.71 14.71
CA ALA A 229 -18.82 1.79 15.77
C ALA A 229 -20.05 0.88 15.55
N LEU A 230 -20.33 0.48 14.31
CA LEU A 230 -21.40 -0.48 14.01
C LEU A 230 -20.96 -1.91 14.29
N ASN A 231 -19.74 -2.27 13.88
CA ASN A 231 -19.14 -3.57 14.13
C ASN A 231 -17.63 -3.52 13.86
N GLU A 232 -16.84 -4.10 14.75
CA GLU A 232 -15.38 -4.04 14.73
C GLU A 232 -14.76 -4.76 13.52
N GLN A 233 -15.48 -5.72 12.92
CA GLN A 233 -15.06 -6.50 11.76
C GLN A 233 -15.39 -5.82 10.43
N PHE A 234 -16.31 -4.85 10.41
CA PHE A 234 -16.75 -4.21 9.17
C PHE A 234 -15.64 -3.50 8.39
N PRO A 235 -14.65 -2.83 9.01
CA PRO A 235 -13.52 -2.28 8.28
C PRO A 235 -12.71 -3.34 7.51
N LEU A 236 -12.50 -4.52 8.09
CA LEU A 236 -11.80 -5.63 7.42
C LEU A 236 -12.67 -6.27 6.32
N LEU A 237 -13.98 -6.40 6.55
CA LEU A 237 -14.91 -6.84 5.50
C LEU A 237 -14.94 -5.87 4.32
N ALA A 238 -14.97 -4.56 4.59
CA ALA A 238 -14.86 -3.53 3.58
C ALA A 238 -13.52 -3.62 2.83
N ALA A 239 -12.42 -3.87 3.54
CA ALA A 239 -11.10 -4.09 2.94
C ALA A 239 -11.11 -5.26 1.94
N ALA A 240 -11.61 -6.43 2.37
CA ALA A 240 -11.69 -7.62 1.52
C ALA A 240 -12.65 -7.42 0.34
N GLY A 241 -13.83 -6.84 0.59
CA GLY A 241 -14.89 -6.63 -0.39
C GLY A 241 -14.54 -5.58 -1.45
N LEU A 242 -13.94 -4.45 -1.06
CA LEU A 242 -13.48 -3.43 -2.01
C LEU A 242 -12.33 -3.96 -2.87
N THR A 243 -11.41 -4.73 -2.28
CA THR A 243 -10.34 -5.41 -3.02
C THR A 243 -10.92 -6.43 -4.01
N PHE A 244 -11.93 -7.20 -3.60
CA PHE A 244 -12.64 -8.14 -4.48
C PHE A 244 -13.36 -7.44 -5.63
N LEU A 245 -14.05 -6.33 -5.33
CA LEU A 245 -14.71 -5.51 -6.34
C LEU A 245 -13.69 -4.95 -7.34
N GLY A 246 -12.51 -4.51 -6.85
CA GLY A 246 -11.39 -4.11 -7.70
C GLY A 246 -10.94 -5.23 -8.64
N TRP A 247 -10.89 -6.48 -8.15
CA TRP A 247 -10.60 -7.64 -8.99
C TRP A 247 -11.67 -7.90 -10.06
N ILE A 248 -12.96 -7.81 -9.71
CA ILE A 248 -14.07 -7.95 -10.66
C ILE A 248 -13.94 -6.91 -11.78
N VAL A 249 -13.75 -5.64 -11.42
CA VAL A 249 -13.57 -4.55 -12.41
C VAL A 249 -12.35 -4.82 -13.29
N TYR A 250 -11.25 -5.30 -12.72
CA TYR A 250 -10.04 -5.63 -13.46
C TYR A 250 -10.25 -6.77 -14.47
N VAL A 251 -10.91 -7.86 -14.07
CA VAL A 251 -11.14 -9.03 -14.93
C VAL A 251 -12.15 -8.76 -16.02
N PHE A 252 -13.31 -8.22 -15.65
CA PHE A 252 -14.44 -8.14 -16.55
C PHE A 252 -14.41 -6.90 -17.43
N ILE A 253 -13.86 -5.79 -16.95
CA ILE A 253 -13.89 -4.51 -17.68
C ILE A 253 -12.54 -4.23 -18.33
N PHE A 254 -11.45 -4.30 -17.56
CA PHE A 254 -10.13 -3.94 -18.08
C PHE A 254 -9.55 -5.01 -19.02
N ARG A 255 -9.55 -6.28 -18.61
CA ARG A 255 -8.95 -7.36 -19.40
C ARG A 255 -9.71 -7.68 -20.69
N GLN A 256 -11.04 -7.54 -20.68
CA GLN A 256 -11.86 -7.75 -21.88
C GLN A 256 -11.64 -6.64 -22.92
N SER A 257 -11.47 -5.39 -22.47
CA SER A 257 -11.17 -4.25 -23.36
C SER A 257 -9.85 -4.40 -24.12
N LYS A 258 -8.92 -5.25 -23.68
CA LYS A 258 -7.65 -5.55 -24.37
C LYS A 258 -7.68 -6.81 -25.24
N ARG A 259 -8.76 -7.59 -25.16
CA ARG A 259 -8.96 -8.79 -26.00
C ARG A 259 -9.75 -8.49 -27.28
N LYS A 260 -10.49 -7.38 -27.30
CA LYS A 260 -11.09 -6.80 -28.51
C LYS A 260 -10.07 -5.91 -29.21
#